data_AF-A0A2T2RWM3-F1
#
_entry.id   AF-A0A2T2RWM3-F1
#
_cell.length_a   1.000
_cell.length_b   1.000
_cell.length_c   1.000
_cell.angle_alpha   90.00
_cell.angle_beta   90.00
_cell.angle_gamma   90.00
#
_symmetry.space_group_name_H-M   'P 1'
#
loop_
_entity.id
_entity.type
_entity.pdbx_description
1 polymer ?
#
loop_
_entity_poly.entity_id
_entity_poly.type
_entity_poly.pdbx_seq_one_letter_code
_entity_poly.pdbx_strand_id
1 'polypeptide(L)'
;MGGQEQEGVCFVIDISDRVLAEKALQTRLQQQAAVAQLGQEALFDSELSTLFDEAAALVAQNLNVEYCQLLELLPDGETLLLRSGVGWQPGLVGNATLGTSTDFQAGYTLLSHQPVIIEDMRTETRFQGSSLLLDHGVVSGLSVAIESKGYPFGVLAAHTSKQRTFTQEDINFLQAVANVLTMAIENG
;
A
#
# COMPACT_ATOMS: atom_id res chain seq x y z
N MET A 1 -24.73 55.32 36.64
CA MET A 1 -25.52 54.58 35.64
C MET A 1 -24.99 54.97 34.28
N GLY A 2 -24.57 54.13 33.36
CA GLY A 2 -24.29 52.69 33.23
C GLY A 2 -23.36 52.65 32.00
N GLY A 3 -22.43 51.72 31.81
CA GLY A 3 -22.52 50.28 31.78
C GLY A 3 -21.51 49.90 30.68
N GLN A 4 -20.62 48.95 30.99
CA GLN A 4 -19.52 48.51 30.14
C GLN A 4 -20.03 47.83 28.87
N GLU A 5 -19.28 47.91 27.77
CA GLU A 5 -19.13 46.77 26.86
C GLU A 5 -17.65 46.59 26.51
N GLN A 6 -17.05 45.56 27.12
CA GLN A 6 -15.78 44.98 26.74
C GLN A 6 -16.03 44.11 25.49
N GLU A 7 -15.48 44.50 24.35
CA GLU A 7 -15.38 43.62 23.19
C GLU A 7 -14.41 42.47 23.50
N GLY A 8 -14.97 41.35 23.96
CA GLY A 8 -14.27 40.09 24.03
C GLY A 8 -14.04 39.56 22.62
N VAL A 9 -12.83 39.73 22.10
CA VAL A 9 -12.39 39.02 20.89
C VAL A 9 -12.34 37.52 21.21
N CYS A 10 -13.37 36.79 20.77
CA CYS A 10 -13.40 35.35 20.90
C CYS A 10 -12.43 34.74 19.88
N PHE A 11 -11.26 34.33 20.35
CA PHE A 11 -10.36 33.44 19.61
C PHE A 11 -11.01 32.06 19.53
N VAL A 12 -11.86 31.85 18.53
CA VAL A 12 -12.18 30.48 18.09
C VAL A 12 -11.03 30.07 17.17
N ILE A 13 -9.87 29.78 17.75
CA ILE A 13 -8.78 29.17 16.99
C ILE A 13 -9.30 27.81 16.54
N ASP A 14 -9.18 27.59 15.25
CA ASP A 14 -9.51 26.38 14.52
C ASP A 14 -8.88 25.14 15.18
N ILE A 15 -9.64 24.48 16.06
CA ILE A 15 -9.20 23.26 16.73
C ILE A 15 -9.19 22.09 15.73
N SER A 16 -9.98 22.18 14.65
CA SER A 16 -10.10 21.12 13.65
C SER A 16 -8.84 21.04 12.77
N ASP A 17 -8.37 22.18 12.27
CA ASP A 17 -7.15 22.25 11.45
C ASP A 17 -5.92 21.79 12.23
N ARG A 18 -5.83 22.14 13.52
CA ARG A 18 -4.68 21.73 14.35
C ARG A 18 -4.67 20.22 14.61
N VAL A 19 -5.81 19.64 14.94
CA VAL A 19 -5.92 18.20 15.22
C VAL A 19 -5.69 17.38 13.94
N LEU A 20 -6.17 17.85 12.78
CA LEU A 20 -5.92 17.21 11.49
C LEU A 20 -4.43 17.31 11.10
N ALA A 21 -3.81 18.47 11.29
CA ALA A 21 -2.38 18.66 11.02
C ALA A 21 -1.49 17.82 11.95
N GLU A 22 -1.82 17.73 13.24
CA GLU A 22 -1.13 16.87 14.20
C GLU A 22 -1.25 15.39 13.83
N LYS A 23 -2.45 14.95 13.41
CA LYS A 23 -2.68 13.57 12.98
C LYS A 23 -1.95 13.24 11.68
N ALA A 24 -1.99 14.13 10.68
CA ALA A 24 -1.24 13.97 9.43
C ALA A 24 0.29 13.94 9.69
N LEU A 25 0.79 14.79 10.59
CA LEU A 25 2.20 14.78 10.98
C LEU A 25 2.58 13.47 11.69
N GLN A 26 1.73 12.94 12.57
CA GLN A 26 1.96 11.64 13.22
C GLN A 26 1.96 10.49 12.22
N THR A 27 0.99 10.45 11.31
CA THR A 27 0.95 9.46 10.23
C THR A 27 2.23 9.54 9.40
N ARG A 28 2.68 10.76 9.04
CA ARG A 28 3.92 10.95 8.30
C ARG A 28 5.17 10.48 9.05
N LEU A 29 5.26 10.75 10.35
CA LEU A 29 6.37 10.29 11.19
C LEU A 29 6.38 8.76 11.34
N GLN A 30 5.21 8.14 11.52
CA GLN A 30 5.08 6.69 11.56
C GLN A 30 5.50 6.05 10.25
N GLN A 31 5.01 6.58 9.13
CA GLN A 31 5.38 6.11 7.79
C GLN A 31 6.89 6.26 7.53
N GLN A 32 7.49 7.38 7.93
CA GLN A 32 8.95 7.58 7.78
C GLN A 32 9.75 6.62 8.67
N ALA A 33 9.32 6.39 9.91
CA ALA A 33 9.97 5.45 10.81
C ALA A 33 9.87 4.01 10.29
N ALA A 34 8.70 3.63 9.78
CA ALA A 34 8.42 2.34 9.17
C ALA A 34 9.33 2.07 7.96
N VAL A 35 9.44 3.04 7.05
CA VAL A 35 10.34 2.96 5.88
C VAL A 35 11.81 2.90 6.31
N ALA A 36 12.21 3.69 7.30
CA ALA A 36 13.58 3.68 7.81
C ALA A 36 13.94 2.36 8.49
N GLN A 37 13.01 1.77 9.26
CA GLN A 37 13.17 0.47 9.89
C GLN A 37 13.31 -0.63 8.85
N LEU A 38 12.41 -0.69 7.87
CA LEU A 38 12.48 -1.67 6.79
C LEU A 38 13.78 -1.52 5.98
N GLY A 39 14.23 -0.28 5.76
CA GLY A 39 15.51 0.01 5.12
C GLY A 39 16.72 -0.44 5.94
N GLN A 40 16.64 -0.44 7.28
CA GLN A 40 17.68 -1.01 8.13
C GLN A 40 17.66 -2.54 8.12
N GLU A 41 16.47 -3.16 8.19
CA GLU A 41 16.28 -4.61 8.12
C GLU A 41 16.80 -5.18 6.79
N ALA A 42 16.59 -4.46 5.69
CA ALA A 42 17.12 -4.78 4.37
C ALA A 42 18.66 -4.72 4.26
N LEU A 43 19.35 -4.03 5.17
CA LEU A 43 20.82 -3.97 5.20
C LEU A 43 21.45 -5.10 6.02
N PHE A 44 20.65 -5.81 6.82
CA PHE A 44 21.07 -7.03 7.47
C PHE A 44 20.91 -8.21 6.49
N ASP A 45 21.72 -9.26 6.65
CA ASP A 45 21.72 -10.49 5.84
C ASP A 45 20.48 -11.36 6.15
N SER A 46 19.31 -10.73 6.09
CA SER A 46 17.99 -11.32 6.28
C SER A 46 17.55 -11.91 4.95
N GLU A 47 16.98 -13.12 4.96
CA GLU A 47 16.42 -13.71 3.74
C GLU A 47 15.31 -12.79 3.18
N LEU A 48 15.33 -12.55 1.85
CA LEU A 48 14.36 -11.68 1.16
C LEU A 48 12.90 -12.06 1.48
N SER A 49 12.62 -13.33 1.70
CA SER A 49 11.32 -13.84 2.16
C SER A 49 10.83 -13.18 3.45
N THR A 50 11.73 -13.04 4.44
CA THR A 50 11.41 -12.42 5.73
C THR A 50 11.11 -10.94 5.56
N LEU A 51 11.92 -10.24 4.76
CA LEU A 51 11.71 -8.83 4.45
C LEU A 51 10.37 -8.59 3.72
N PHE A 52 9.99 -9.49 2.82
CA PHE A 52 8.70 -9.41 2.12
C PHE A 52 7.52 -9.57 3.09
N ASP A 53 7.62 -10.51 4.04
CA ASP A 53 6.63 -10.71 5.09
C ASP A 53 6.51 -9.50 6.02
N GLU A 54 7.64 -8.91 6.43
CA GLU A 54 7.68 -7.71 7.24
C GLU A 54 7.07 -6.51 6.51
N ALA A 55 7.42 -6.32 5.23
CA ALA A 55 6.85 -5.25 4.41
C ALA A 55 5.33 -5.38 4.24
N ALA A 56 4.83 -6.60 3.98
CA ALA A 56 3.39 -6.84 3.86
C ALA A 56 2.65 -6.56 5.17
N ALA A 57 3.22 -6.97 6.31
CA ALA A 57 2.68 -6.68 7.64
C ALA A 57 2.69 -5.18 7.95
N LEU A 58 3.79 -4.50 7.66
CA LEU A 58 3.99 -3.06 7.84
C LEU A 58 2.94 -2.26 7.07
N VAL A 59 2.73 -2.62 5.80
CA VAL A 59 1.74 -1.97 4.92
C VAL A 59 0.32 -2.19 5.43
N ALA A 60 -0.05 -3.43 5.73
CA ALA A 60 -1.40 -3.74 6.23
C ALA A 60 -1.72 -2.97 7.51
N GLN A 61 -0.77 -2.89 8.44
CA GLN A 61 -0.93 -2.17 9.71
C GLN A 61 -1.01 -0.66 9.53
N ASN A 62 -0.07 -0.05 8.80
CA ASN A 62 0.00 1.41 8.66
C ASN A 62 -1.14 1.97 7.82
N LEU A 63 -1.57 1.24 6.78
CA LEU A 63 -2.75 1.61 6.01
C LEU A 63 -4.04 1.19 6.70
N ASN A 64 -4.02 0.40 7.77
CA ASN A 64 -5.19 -0.15 8.44
C ASN A 64 -6.15 -0.84 7.45
N VAL A 65 -5.61 -1.77 6.68
CA VAL A 65 -6.32 -2.57 5.68
C VAL A 65 -6.30 -4.05 6.06
N GLU A 66 -7.28 -4.80 5.56
CA GLU A 66 -7.40 -6.23 5.87
C GLU A 66 -6.40 -7.08 5.10
N TYR A 67 -6.00 -6.63 3.91
CA TYR A 67 -5.19 -7.42 2.99
C TYR A 67 -4.00 -6.63 2.48
N CYS A 68 -2.85 -7.28 2.44
CA CYS A 68 -1.68 -6.81 1.70
C CYS A 68 -1.07 -7.99 0.94
N GLN A 69 -0.55 -7.75 -0.25
CA GLN A 69 0.13 -8.76 -1.03
C GLN A 69 1.37 -8.20 -1.72
N LEU A 70 2.39 -9.05 -1.78
CA LEU A 70 3.55 -8.91 -2.64
C LEU A 70 3.50 -10.03 -3.67
N LEU A 71 3.34 -9.64 -4.93
CA LEU A 71 3.34 -10.53 -6.08
C LEU A 71 4.70 -10.44 -6.77
N GLU A 72 5.38 -11.57 -6.98
CA GLU A 72 6.61 -11.64 -7.77
C GLU A 72 6.32 -12.10 -9.19
N LEU A 73 6.91 -11.41 -10.16
CA LEU A 73 6.89 -11.82 -11.56
C LEU A 73 7.88 -12.98 -11.76
N LEU A 74 7.37 -14.13 -12.17
CA LEU A 74 8.19 -15.31 -12.43
C LEU A 74 9.01 -15.14 -13.71
N PRO A 75 10.09 -15.94 -13.90
CA PRO A 75 10.97 -15.83 -15.06
C PRO A 75 10.29 -16.02 -16.43
N ASP A 76 9.06 -16.55 -16.46
CA ASP A 76 8.26 -16.65 -17.68
C ASP A 76 7.73 -15.29 -18.18
N GLY A 77 7.71 -14.27 -17.31
CA GLY A 77 7.18 -12.94 -17.61
C GLY A 77 5.66 -12.86 -17.71
N GLU A 78 4.96 -13.97 -17.46
CA GLU A 78 3.51 -14.12 -17.68
C GLU A 78 2.76 -14.44 -16.37
N THR A 79 3.48 -14.93 -15.37
CA THR A 79 2.92 -15.39 -14.10
C THR A 79 3.39 -14.52 -12.93
N LEU A 80 2.42 -14.04 -12.14
CA LEU A 80 2.65 -13.41 -10.84
C LEU A 80 2.34 -14.40 -9.73
N LEU A 81 3.31 -14.66 -8.84
CA LEU A 81 3.13 -15.53 -7.69
C LEU A 81 2.99 -14.70 -6.42
N LEU A 82 1.96 -14.98 -5.62
CA LEU A 82 1.80 -14.42 -4.28
C LEU A 82 2.92 -14.91 -3.37
N ARG A 83 3.99 -14.13 -3.24
CA ARG A 83 5.16 -14.46 -2.43
C ARG A 83 4.93 -14.24 -0.96
N SER A 84 4.28 -13.14 -0.63
CA SER A 84 3.96 -12.76 0.73
C SER A 84 2.62 -12.04 0.78
N GLY A 85 1.94 -12.11 1.93
CA GLY A 85 0.74 -11.33 2.13
C GLY A 85 0.08 -11.54 3.49
N VAL A 86 -0.80 -10.60 3.83
CA VAL A 86 -1.59 -10.56 5.06
C VAL A 86 -3.07 -10.69 4.72
N GLY A 87 -3.81 -11.39 5.57
CA GLY A 87 -5.28 -11.49 5.50
C GLY A 87 -5.82 -12.54 4.52
N TRP A 88 -4.99 -13.08 3.64
CA TRP A 88 -5.40 -14.13 2.69
C TRP A 88 -5.67 -15.47 3.37
N GLN A 89 -6.54 -16.28 2.76
CA GLN A 89 -6.79 -17.65 3.22
C GLN A 89 -5.48 -18.50 3.28
N PRO A 90 -5.36 -19.41 4.26
CA PRO A 90 -4.21 -20.29 4.38
C PRO A 90 -3.96 -21.10 3.10
N GLY A 91 -2.68 -21.24 2.74
CA GLY A 91 -2.26 -21.99 1.56
C GLY A 91 -2.20 -21.17 0.26
N LEU A 92 -2.67 -19.91 0.25
CA LEU A 92 -2.55 -19.05 -0.93
C LEU A 92 -1.14 -18.47 -1.08
N VAL A 93 -0.54 -17.99 0.01
CA VAL A 93 0.85 -17.50 -0.02
C VAL A 93 1.78 -18.65 -0.41
N GLY A 94 2.64 -18.40 -1.41
CA GLY A 94 3.54 -19.36 -2.02
C GLY A 94 2.93 -20.26 -3.10
N ASN A 95 1.61 -20.23 -3.32
CA ASN A 95 0.93 -21.12 -4.28
C ASN A 95 0.01 -20.40 -5.28
N ALA A 96 -0.66 -19.34 -4.85
CA ALA A 96 -1.61 -18.62 -5.69
C ALA A 96 -0.89 -17.84 -6.79
N THR A 97 -1.34 -18.04 -8.02
CA THR A 97 -0.81 -17.35 -9.20
C THR A 97 -1.86 -16.48 -9.87
N LEU A 98 -1.41 -15.40 -10.49
CA LEU A 98 -2.21 -14.48 -11.29
C LEU A 98 -1.52 -14.28 -12.64
N GLY A 99 -2.30 -14.02 -13.68
CA GLY A 99 -1.74 -13.61 -14.97
C GLY A 99 -1.30 -12.14 -14.95
N THR A 100 -0.34 -11.80 -15.81
CA THR A 100 0.15 -10.43 -16.00
C THR A 100 -0.69 -9.61 -16.99
N SER A 101 -1.83 -10.13 -17.47
CA SER A 101 -2.73 -9.39 -18.36
C SER A 101 -3.21 -8.09 -17.72
N THR A 102 -3.31 -7.03 -18.53
CA THR A 102 -3.92 -5.75 -18.13
C THR A 102 -5.40 -5.87 -17.80
N ASP A 103 -6.02 -7.00 -18.12
CA ASP A 103 -7.40 -7.30 -17.72
C ASP A 103 -7.54 -7.47 -16.20
N PHE A 104 -6.44 -7.54 -15.45
CA PHE A 104 -6.42 -7.57 -13.98
C PHE A 104 -5.56 -6.44 -13.40
N GLN A 105 -5.88 -5.99 -12.19
CA GLN A 105 -5.17 -4.89 -11.52
C GLN A 105 -3.65 -5.09 -11.49
N ALA A 106 -3.18 -6.30 -11.18
CA ALA A 106 -1.75 -6.55 -11.01
C ALA A 106 -0.98 -6.35 -12.33
N GLY A 107 -1.46 -6.93 -13.44
CA GLY A 107 -0.89 -6.70 -14.76
C GLY A 107 -0.99 -5.25 -15.22
N TYR A 108 -2.14 -4.61 -14.97
CA TYR A 108 -2.31 -3.18 -15.24
C TYR A 108 -1.29 -2.32 -14.47
N THR A 109 -1.03 -2.65 -13.21
CA THR A 109 -0.06 -1.95 -12.36
C THR A 109 1.35 -2.07 -12.93
N LEU A 110 1.79 -3.28 -13.28
CA LEU A 110 3.11 -3.53 -13.87
C LEU A 110 3.38 -2.68 -15.12
N LEU A 111 2.36 -2.52 -15.98
CA LEU A 111 2.49 -1.78 -17.24
C LEU A 111 2.37 -0.26 -17.08
N SER A 112 1.60 0.20 -16.09
CA SER A 112 1.32 1.62 -15.93
C SER A 112 2.52 2.41 -15.39
N HIS A 113 3.47 1.76 -14.70
CA HIS A 113 4.57 2.39 -13.95
C HIS A 113 4.11 3.51 -12.99
N GLN A 114 2.84 3.51 -12.61
CA GLN A 114 2.21 4.50 -11.75
C GLN A 114 1.35 3.79 -10.71
N PRO A 115 1.11 4.42 -9.54
CA PRO A 115 0.18 3.87 -8.56
C PRO A 115 -1.22 3.69 -9.16
N VAL A 116 -1.84 2.53 -8.89
CA VAL A 116 -3.17 2.19 -9.36
C VAL A 116 -4.11 2.07 -8.17
N ILE A 117 -5.18 2.86 -8.19
CA ILE A 117 -6.20 2.89 -7.13
C ILE A 117 -7.47 2.27 -7.66
N ILE A 118 -8.07 1.36 -6.89
CA ILE A 118 -9.45 0.93 -7.04
C ILE A 118 -10.26 1.66 -5.98
N GLU A 119 -11.10 2.60 -6.41
CA GLU A 119 -12.05 3.25 -5.49
C GLU A 119 -13.21 2.30 -5.15
N ASP A 120 -13.72 1.59 -6.15
CA ASP A 120 -14.76 0.58 -6.00
C ASP A 120 -14.69 -0.45 -7.13
N MET A 121 -14.37 -1.69 -6.77
CA MET A 121 -14.23 -2.82 -7.69
C MET A 121 -15.51 -3.10 -8.49
N ARG A 122 -16.68 -2.74 -7.96
CA ARG A 122 -17.98 -2.98 -8.62
C ARG A 122 -18.21 -2.04 -9.80
N THR A 123 -17.54 -0.89 -9.82
CA THR A 123 -17.64 0.12 -10.88
C THR A 123 -16.36 0.28 -11.68
N GLU A 124 -15.34 -0.51 -11.38
CA GLU A 124 -14.07 -0.51 -12.11
C GLU A 124 -14.29 -0.98 -13.55
N THR A 125 -13.66 -0.27 -14.50
CA THR A 125 -13.82 -0.53 -15.95
C THR A 125 -12.50 -0.74 -16.67
N ARG A 126 -11.37 -0.38 -16.05
CA ARG A 126 -10.03 -0.55 -16.61
C ARG A 126 -9.57 -2.00 -16.61
N PHE A 127 -10.04 -2.77 -15.64
CA PHE A 127 -9.71 -4.18 -15.43
C PHE A 127 -10.79 -4.86 -14.57
N GLN A 128 -10.68 -6.18 -14.44
CA GLN A 128 -11.53 -7.03 -13.63
C GLN A 128 -10.83 -7.42 -12.32
N GLY A 129 -11.62 -7.80 -11.31
CA GLY A 129 -11.09 -8.41 -10.09
C GLY A 129 -10.62 -9.85 -10.37
N SER A 130 -9.43 -10.21 -9.90
CA SER A 130 -8.99 -11.61 -9.93
C SER A 130 -9.79 -12.43 -8.92
N SER A 131 -9.87 -13.75 -9.10
CA SER A 131 -10.54 -14.64 -8.13
C SER A 131 -10.01 -14.44 -6.72
N LEU A 132 -8.70 -14.21 -6.56
CA LEU A 132 -8.09 -13.88 -5.28
C LEU A 132 -8.77 -12.68 -4.60
N LEU A 133 -8.99 -11.59 -5.33
CA LEU A 133 -9.65 -10.38 -4.78
C LEU A 133 -11.15 -10.59 -4.56
N LEU A 134 -11.82 -11.24 -5.52
CA LEU A 134 -13.26 -11.44 -5.49
C LEU A 134 -13.68 -12.40 -4.37
N ASP A 135 -12.96 -13.51 -4.20
CA ASP A 135 -13.25 -14.52 -3.18
C ASP A 135 -13.04 -13.99 -1.75
N HIS A 136 -12.23 -12.94 -1.60
CA HIS A 136 -12.03 -12.22 -0.33
C HIS A 136 -12.92 -10.98 -0.19
N GLY A 137 -13.82 -10.72 -1.15
CA GLY A 137 -14.76 -9.62 -1.09
C GLY A 137 -14.12 -8.24 -1.15
N VAL A 138 -12.97 -8.11 -1.81
CA VAL A 138 -12.26 -6.83 -1.95
C VAL A 138 -13.11 -5.82 -2.71
N VAL A 139 -13.23 -4.62 -2.15
CA VAL A 139 -13.99 -3.50 -2.73
C VAL A 139 -13.05 -2.38 -3.18
N SER A 140 -12.06 -2.02 -2.36
CA SER A 140 -11.11 -0.95 -2.70
C SER A 140 -9.68 -1.42 -2.53
N GLY A 141 -8.75 -0.78 -3.24
CA GLY A 141 -7.34 -1.12 -3.14
C GLY A 141 -6.41 -0.07 -3.74
N LEU A 142 -5.13 -0.25 -3.46
CA LEU A 142 -4.03 0.55 -3.95
C LEU A 142 -2.87 -0.40 -4.30
N SER A 143 -2.26 -0.24 -5.46
CA SER A 143 -1.11 -1.03 -5.88
C SER A 143 -0.04 -0.17 -6.54
N VAL A 144 1.22 -0.60 -6.38
CA VAL A 144 2.41 -0.01 -7.02
C VAL A 144 3.29 -1.13 -7.57
N ALA A 145 4.04 -0.84 -8.62
CA ALA A 145 5.05 -1.76 -9.13
C ALA A 145 6.29 -1.75 -8.20
N ILE A 146 6.89 -2.92 -8.02
CA ILE A 146 8.25 -3.07 -7.49
C ILE A 146 9.14 -3.27 -8.71
N GLU A 147 10.10 -2.38 -8.90
CA GLU A 147 11.05 -2.44 -10.02
C GLU A 147 12.42 -2.88 -9.52
N SER A 148 13.23 -3.53 -10.35
CA SER A 148 14.62 -3.85 -10.08
C SER A 148 15.42 -3.77 -11.37
N LYS A 149 16.53 -3.04 -11.36
CA LYS A 149 17.44 -2.86 -12.51
C LYS A 149 16.73 -2.38 -13.79
N GLY A 150 15.66 -1.59 -13.63
CA GLY A 150 14.85 -1.06 -14.74
C GLY A 150 13.81 -2.03 -15.31
N TYR A 151 13.57 -3.18 -14.66
CA TYR A 151 12.54 -4.15 -15.03
C TYR A 151 11.55 -4.36 -13.89
N PRO A 152 10.28 -4.68 -14.16
CA PRO A 152 9.33 -5.04 -13.12
C PRO A 152 9.78 -6.32 -12.41
N PHE A 153 9.99 -6.24 -11.11
CA PHE A 153 10.13 -7.41 -10.24
C PHE A 153 8.75 -7.96 -9.86
N GLY A 154 7.77 -7.09 -9.63
CA GLY A 154 6.51 -7.50 -9.05
C GLY A 154 5.56 -6.36 -8.71
N VAL A 155 4.56 -6.64 -7.89
CA VAL A 155 3.55 -5.68 -7.43
C VAL A 155 3.42 -5.75 -5.92
N LEU A 156 3.41 -4.59 -5.27
CA LEU A 156 2.98 -4.43 -3.88
C LEU A 156 1.57 -3.84 -3.88
N ALA A 157 0.65 -4.45 -3.15
CA ALA A 157 -0.73 -3.97 -3.10
C ALA A 157 -1.36 -4.10 -1.70
N ALA A 158 -2.28 -3.18 -1.43
CA ALA A 158 -3.07 -3.08 -0.21
C ALA A 158 -4.56 -3.05 -0.59
N HIS A 159 -5.38 -3.85 0.08
CA HIS A 159 -6.79 -4.04 -0.27
C HIS A 159 -7.68 -4.11 0.97
N THR A 160 -8.94 -3.70 0.80
CA THR A 160 -9.97 -3.80 1.85
C THR A 160 -11.31 -4.21 1.26
N SER A 161 -12.12 -4.89 2.08
CA SER A 161 -13.51 -5.24 1.80
C SER A 161 -14.47 -4.06 1.92
N LYS A 162 -13.99 -2.90 2.36
CA LYS A 162 -14.77 -1.67 2.55
C LYS A 162 -14.45 -0.66 1.46
N GLN A 163 -15.47 0.09 1.04
CA GLN A 163 -15.25 1.22 0.14
C GLN A 163 -14.37 2.27 0.84
N ARG A 164 -13.27 2.65 0.17
CA ARG A 164 -12.29 3.61 0.67
C ARG A 164 -11.68 4.40 -0.47
N THR A 165 -11.51 5.70 -0.25
CA THR A 165 -10.64 6.55 -1.04
C THR A 165 -9.24 6.57 -0.41
N PHE A 166 -8.23 6.11 -1.16
CA PHE A 166 -6.83 6.21 -0.73
C PHE A 166 -6.30 7.61 -0.97
N THR A 167 -5.55 8.13 0.00
CA THR A 167 -4.99 9.50 -0.04
C THR A 167 -3.65 9.53 -0.76
N GLN A 168 -3.17 10.73 -1.11
CA GLN A 168 -1.82 10.89 -1.65
C GLN A 168 -0.74 10.42 -0.65
N GLU A 169 -0.99 10.53 0.65
CA GLU A 169 -0.08 10.03 1.68
C GLU A 169 -0.03 8.50 1.70
N ASP A 170 -1.18 7.83 1.53
CA ASP A 170 -1.24 6.36 1.39
C ASP A 170 -0.43 5.88 0.17
N ILE A 171 -0.57 6.59 -0.95
CA ILE A 171 0.18 6.33 -2.20
C ILE A 171 1.69 6.50 -1.96
N ASN A 172 2.09 7.63 -1.39
CA ASN A 172 3.50 7.93 -1.14
C ASN A 172 4.13 6.91 -0.19
N PHE A 173 3.39 6.46 0.82
CA PHE A 173 3.85 5.42 1.74
C PHE A 173 4.05 4.08 1.03
N LEU A 174 3.05 3.61 0.28
CA LEU A 174 3.17 2.32 -0.42
C LEU A 174 4.33 2.35 -1.43
N GLN A 175 4.50 3.45 -2.14
CA GLN A 175 5.63 3.65 -3.06
C GLN A 175 6.97 3.66 -2.33
N ALA A 176 7.06 4.29 -1.15
CA ALA A 176 8.28 4.30 -0.36
C ALA A 176 8.67 2.89 0.12
N VAL A 177 7.68 2.07 0.52
CA VAL A 177 7.91 0.66 0.87
C VAL A 177 8.39 -0.13 -0.35
N ALA A 178 7.75 0.04 -1.51
CA ALA A 178 8.19 -0.60 -2.75
C ALA A 178 9.63 -0.24 -3.13
N ASN A 179 10.02 1.02 -2.95
CA ASN A 179 11.40 1.46 -3.21
C ASN A 179 12.43 0.83 -2.27
N VAL A 180 12.07 0.59 -1.00
CA VAL A 180 12.94 -0.15 -0.06
C VAL A 180 13.11 -1.60 -0.52
N LEU A 181 12.02 -2.24 -0.92
CA LEU A 181 12.04 -3.60 -1.46
C LEU A 181 12.91 -3.68 -2.73
N THR A 182 12.78 -2.72 -3.64
CA THR A 182 13.65 -2.59 -4.82
C THR A 182 15.12 -2.59 -4.44
N MET A 183 15.53 -1.76 -3.48
CA MET A 183 16.94 -1.68 -3.05
C MET A 183 17.42 -2.99 -2.43
N ALA A 184 16.58 -3.68 -1.66
CA ALA A 184 16.93 -4.96 -1.06
C ALA A 184 17.14 -6.05 -2.13
N ILE A 185 16.24 -6.11 -3.11
CA ILE A 185 16.30 -7.06 -4.23
C ILE A 185 17.54 -6.82 -5.11
N GLU A 186 17.96 -5.56 -5.28
CA GLU A 186 19.14 -5.24 -6.10
C GLU A 186 20.47 -5.59 -5.42
N ASN A 187 20.49 -5.58 -4.08
CA ASN A 187 21.69 -5.76 -3.26
C ASN A 187 21.84 -7.17 -2.65
N GLY A 188 20.81 -8.01 -2.73
CA GLY A 188 20.87 -9.45 -2.41
C GLY A 188 21.34 -10.29 -3.61
#